data_AF-A0A1A8JSJ6-F1
#
_entry.id   AF-A0A1A8JSJ6-F1
#
_cell.length_a   1.000
_cell.length_b   1.000
_cell.length_c   1.000
_cell.angle_alpha   90.00
_cell.angle_beta   90.00
_cell.angle_gamma   90.00
#
_symmetry.space_group_name_H-M   'P 1'
#
loop_
_entity.id
_entity.type
_entity.pdbx_description
1 polymer ?
#
loop_
_entity_poly.entity_id
_entity_poly.type
_entity_poly.pdbx_seq_one_letter_code
_entity_poly.pdbx_strand_id
1 'polypeptide(L)' 'MDALANAWPLVRLYAFPPFPLILPTLHRARDLSHEVLLVAPDWPMRIWFPLLLSLLNGEPWRLPAR' A
#
# COMPACT_ATOMS: atom_id res chain seq x y z
N MET A 1 14.65 10.09 -5.15
CA MET A 1 14.89 8.63 -5.27
C MET A 1 13.56 7.94 -5.51
N ASP A 2 13.50 6.98 -6.44
CA ASP A 2 12.29 6.25 -6.81
C ASP A 2 12.17 4.96 -5.97
N ALA A 3 11.16 4.86 -5.11
CA ALA A 3 10.98 3.71 -4.20
C ALA A 3 10.60 2.41 -4.94
N LEU A 4 10.01 2.48 -6.14
CA LEU A 4 9.64 1.30 -6.93
C LEU A 4 10.82 0.77 -7.77
N ALA A 5 11.82 1.61 -8.03
CA ALA A 5 13.04 1.20 -8.75
C ALA A 5 14.11 0.56 -7.84
N ASN A 6 14.07 0.80 -6.52
CA ASN A 6 15.07 0.33 -5.58
C ASN A 6 14.64 -0.95 -4.86
N ALA A 7 15.59 -1.79 -4.43
CA ALA A 7 15.28 -2.95 -3.59
C ALA A 7 14.63 -2.50 -2.27
N TRP A 8 13.60 -3.23 -1.83
CA TRP A 8 12.95 -2.97 -0.56
C TRP A 8 13.73 -3.65 0.57
N PRO A 9 14.05 -2.94 1.66
CA PRO A 9 14.73 -3.54 2.79
C PRO A 9 13.80 -4.50 3.53
N LEU A 10 14.36 -5.56 4.12
CA LEU A 10 13.64 -6.57 4.92
C LEU A 10 13.27 -6.04 6.32
N VAL A 11 12.60 -4.89 6.36
CA VAL A 11 12.09 -4.23 7.56
C VAL A 11 10.65 -3.81 7.33
N ARG A 12 9.95 -3.41 8.39
CA ARG A 12 8.60 -2.83 8.24
C ARG A 12 8.69 -1.51 7.48
N LEU A 13 7.86 -1.40 6.44
CA LEU A 13 7.85 -0.24 5.57
C LEU A 13 6.67 0.67 5.86
N TYR A 14 6.82 1.93 5.49
CA TYR A 14 5.74 2.90 5.44
C TYR A 14 5.63 3.43 4.00
N ALA A 15 4.40 3.56 3.51
CA ALA A 15 4.16 4.07 2.16
C ALA A 15 2.92 4.96 2.10
N PHE A 16 3.08 6.12 1.47
CA PHE A 16 1.99 7.00 1.04
C PHE A 16 2.19 7.31 -0.45
N PRO A 17 1.94 6.33 -1.34
CA PRO A 17 2.28 6.47 -2.74
C PRO A 17 1.35 7.46 -3.45
N PRO A 18 1.83 8.16 -4.49
CA PRO A 18 0.96 8.85 -5.43
C PRO A 18 -0.11 7.92 -6.01
N PHE A 19 -1.29 8.45 -6.35
CA PHE A 19 -2.43 7.63 -6.77
C PHE A 19 -2.15 6.64 -7.92
N PRO A 20 -1.40 7.01 -8.98
CA PRO A 20 -1.06 6.07 -10.06
C PRO A 20 -0.17 4.91 -9.59
N LEU A 21 0.56 5.11 -8.49
CA LEU A 21 1.54 4.16 -7.96
C LEU A 21 0.97 3.27 -6.86
N ILE A 22 -0.29 3.44 -6.44
CA ILE A 22 -0.93 2.56 -5.43
C ILE A 22 -0.90 1.11 -5.92
N LEU A 23 -1.41 0.84 -7.13
CA LEU A 23 -1.48 -0.52 -7.66
C LEU A 23 -0.09 -1.18 -7.79
N PRO A 24 0.92 -0.53 -8.42
CA PRO A 24 2.30 -1.04 -8.41
C PRO A 24 2.88 -1.30 -7.01
N THR A 25 2.59 -0.41 -6.05
CA THR A 25 3.05 -0.57 -4.66
C THR A 25 2.45 -1.80 -4.00
N LEU A 26 1.15 -2.05 -4.21
CA LEU A 26 0.46 -3.24 -3.68
C LEU A 26 0.99 -4.53 -4.29
N HIS A 27 1.19 -4.55 -5.62
CA HIS A 27 1.80 -5.71 -6.29
C HIS A 27 3.17 -6.02 -5.72
N ARG A 28 4.00 -5.00 -5.53
CA ARG A 28 5.34 -5.19 -5.00
C ARG A 28 5.34 -5.68 -3.54
N ALA A 29 4.47 -5.11 -2.70
CA ALA A 29 4.32 -5.55 -1.31
C ALA A 29 3.91 -7.02 -1.23
N ARG A 30 2.96 -7.44 -2.07
CA ARG A 30 2.51 -8.84 -2.18
C ARG A 30 3.61 -9.76 -2.69
N ASP A 31 4.23 -9.41 -3.82
CA ASP A 31 5.18 -10.30 -4.51
C ASP A 31 6.47 -10.49 -3.71
N LEU A 32 6.83 -9.51 -2.88
CA LEU A 32 7.97 -9.60 -1.97
C LEU A 32 7.58 -9.98 -0.53
N SER A 33 6.32 -10.29 -0.25
CA SER A 33 5.80 -10.59 1.10
C SER A 33 6.24 -9.59 2.19
N HIS A 34 6.28 -8.29 1.85
CA HIS A 34 6.68 -7.24 2.81
C HIS A 34 5.49 -6.77 3.65
N GLU A 35 5.72 -6.57 4.94
CA GLU A 35 4.79 -5.84 5.81
C GLU A 35 4.92 -4.33 5.57
N VAL A 36 3.85 -3.71 5.07
CA VAL A 36 3.82 -2.28 4.75
C VAL A 36 2.65 -1.60 5.46
N LEU A 37 2.94 -0.56 6.25
CA LEU A 37 1.96 0.41 6.68
C LEU A 37 1.66 1.36 5.52
N LEU A 38 0.58 1.09 4.79
CA LEU A 38 0.17 1.86 3.63
C LEU A 38 -0.94 2.84 4.00
N VAL A 39 -0.77 4.12 3.66
CA VAL A 39 -1.84 5.11 3.66
C VAL A 39 -2.38 5.25 2.24
N ALA A 40 -3.68 5.04 2.06
CA ALA A 40 -4.36 5.18 0.78
C ALA A 40 -5.73 5.84 0.95
N PRO A 41 -6.27 6.48 -0.10
CA PRO A 41 -7.63 7.00 -0.08
C PRO A 41 -8.65 5.86 0.07
N ASP A 42 -9.77 6.13 0.76
CA ASP A 42 -10.89 5.20 0.79
C ASP A 42 -11.75 5.34 -0.48
N TRP A 43 -11.34 4.71 -1.57
CA TRP A 43 -12.05 4.76 -2.85
C TRP A 43 -12.45 3.36 -3.35
N PRO A 44 -13.59 2.81 -2.88
CA PRO A 44 -14.05 1.46 -3.22
C PRO A 44 -14.18 1.17 -4.72
N MET A 45 -14.44 2.19 -5.53
CA MET A 45 -14.61 2.06 -6.98
C MET A 45 -13.29 1.93 -7.77
N ARG A 46 -12.12 1.99 -7.10
CA ARG A 46 -10.82 1.89 -7.78
C ARG A 46 -10.39 0.43 -7.93
N ILE A 47 -9.76 0.12 -9.07
CA ILE A 47 -9.28 -1.23 -9.41
C ILE A 47 -8.34 -1.84 -8.37
N TRP A 48 -7.58 -1.00 -7.65
CA TRP A 48 -6.63 -1.44 -6.63
C TRP A 48 -7.27 -1.65 -5.26
N PHE A 49 -8.50 -1.19 -5.05
CA PHE A 49 -9.14 -1.23 -3.74
C PHE A 49 -9.44 -2.65 -3.26
N PRO A 50 -9.98 -3.56 -4.10
CA PRO A 50 -10.15 -4.96 -3.69
C PRO A 50 -8.80 -5.63 -3.37
N LEU A 51 -7.74 -5.32 -4.12
CA LEU A 51 -6.39 -5.82 -3.85
C LEU A 51 -5.89 -5.32 -2.49
N LEU A 52 -6.05 -4.03 -2.21
CA LEU A 52 -5.69 -3.44 -0.91
C LEU A 52 -6.36 -4.20 0.25
N LEU A 53 -7.67 -4.44 0.15
CA LEU A 53 -8.41 -5.17 1.18
C LEU A 53 -7.92 -6.62 1.34
N SER A 54 -7.60 -7.29 0.23
CA SER A 54 -7.10 -8.67 0.27
C SER A 54 -5.71 -8.81 0.90
N LEU A 55 -4.95 -7.72 0.97
CA LEU A 55 -3.59 -7.66 1.54
C LEU A 55 -3.59 -7.17 3.00
N LEU A 56 -4.75 -6.93 3.60
CA LEU A 56 -4.82 -6.47 4.98
C LEU A 56 -4.47 -7.59 5.96
N ASN A 57 -3.59 -7.30 6.91
CA ASN A 57 -3.31 -8.18 8.05
C ASN A 57 -4.33 -8.01 9.19
N GLY A 58 -5.34 -7.14 9.03
CA GLY A 58 -6.33 -6.82 10.05
C GLY A 58 -7.29 -5.71 9.62
N GLU A 59 -7.99 -5.10 10.58
CA GLU A 59 -8.93 -4.01 10.30
C GLU A 59 -8.18 -2.73 9.88
N PRO A 60 -8.56 -2.09 8.76
CA PRO A 60 -7.91 -0.87 8.30
C PRO A 60 -8.31 0.32 9.16
N TRP A 61 -7.36 1.21 9.44
CA TRP A 61 -7.63 2.41 10.25
C TRP A 61 -8.13 3.58 9.42
N ARG A 62 -9.20 4.21 9.88
CA ARG A 62 -9.68 5.49 9.35
C ARG A 62 -8.87 6.62 9.97
N LEU A 63 -8.31 7.49 9.12
CA LEU A 63 -7.63 8.68 9.60
C LEU A 63 -8.65 9.66 10.23
N PRO A 64 -8.30 10.32 11.35
CA PRO A 64 -9.20 11.29 11.97
C PRO A 64 -9.45 12.49 11.05
N ALA A 65 -10.66 13.02 11.08
CA ALA A 65 -10.97 14.31 10.45
C ALA A 65 -10.16 15.42 11.16
N ARG A 66 -9.64 16.37 10.36
CA ARG A 66 -8.96 17.56 10.88
C ARG A 66 -9.95 18.67 11.21
#